data_AF-A0A1B0D0Q8-F1
#
_entry.id   AF-A0A1B0D0Q8-F1
#
_cell.length_a   1.000
_cell.length_b   1.000
_cell.length_c   1.000
_cell.angle_alpha   90.00
_cell.angle_beta   90.00
_cell.angle_gamma   90.00
#
_symmetry.space_group_name_H-M   'P 1'
#
loop_
_entity.id
_entity.type
_entity.pdbx_description
1 polymer ?
#
loop_
_entity_poly.entity_id
_entity_poly.type
_entity_poly.pdbx_seq_one_letter_code
_entity_poly.pdbx_strand_id
1 'polypeptide(L)'
;LQCGITLSYLLWAVSSNFAIFVIARFVGGLSKGNISLAMAIITDVSNSKSRGKGMALVGIAFSLGFIVGPMIGAIFSKYSDKSSPDWFWLPATFAMCLALADILFLGVFLQETLPKKKRAKKVLISLSRALEYINPTSLFKFDAVKNLSTKDLESLKRLGFIYFVYLFIYSGLEFTVTFLMYHKFGFTSIDQAKVFLTTGIVMALLQGSVVRRLPERLTKKSAVLGLYLIVPSFIVVGLAQTASTLYLGMILFAISTAFVVTCMTTLTSKYGNFDQKGTVLGIFRSLGALARALGPIVASMAFWSIGSSFTYIIGGICLLYPSLLLQFTVLS
;
A
#
# COMPACT_ATOMS: atom_id res chain seq x y z
N LEU A 1 3.41 16.51 -9.00
CA LEU A 1 3.56 15.40 -8.03
C LEU A 1 5.03 15.14 -7.73
N GLN A 2 5.83 14.73 -8.72
CA GLN A 2 7.25 14.42 -8.47
C GLN A 2 8.10 15.59 -7.96
N CYS A 3 7.86 16.81 -8.45
CA CYS A 3 8.50 18.01 -7.89
C CYS A 3 8.16 18.23 -6.41
N GLY A 4 6.93 17.90 -5.99
CA GLY A 4 6.53 17.98 -4.58
C GLY A 4 7.15 16.89 -3.72
N ILE A 5 7.35 15.68 -4.25
CA ILE A 5 8.13 14.62 -3.59
C ILE A 5 9.59 15.05 -3.41
N THR A 6 10.19 15.66 -4.45
CA THR A 6 11.56 16.19 -4.37
C THR A 6 11.67 17.30 -3.33
N LEU A 7 10.72 18.24 -3.33
CA LEU A 7 10.65 19.31 -2.32
C LEU A 7 10.50 18.75 -0.91
N SER A 8 9.70 17.70 -0.72
CA SER A 8 9.58 16.99 0.55
C SER A 8 10.92 16.44 1.04
N TYR A 9 11.70 15.79 0.17
CA TYR A 9 13.02 15.28 0.55
C TYR A 9 14.05 16.39 0.78
N LEU A 10 13.99 17.48 0.01
CA LEU A 10 14.80 18.67 0.25
C LEU A 10 14.51 19.25 1.64
N LEU A 11 13.23 19.45 1.97
CA LEU A 11 12.81 19.94 3.29
C LEU A 11 13.26 19.01 4.42
N TRP A 12 13.23 17.69 4.20
CA TRP A 12 13.77 16.73 5.17
C TRP A 12 15.30 16.85 5.32
N ALA A 13 16.03 17.01 4.21
CA ALA A 13 17.49 17.13 4.23
C ALA A 13 17.97 18.40 4.97
N VAL A 14 17.20 19.50 4.90
CA VAL A 14 17.53 20.77 5.59
C VAL A 14 16.78 20.94 6.93
N SER A 15 16.16 19.86 7.44
CA SER A 15 15.30 19.92 8.61
C SER A 15 16.09 20.21 9.89
N SER A 16 16.02 21.42 10.41
CA SER A 16 16.66 21.80 11.68
C SER A 16 15.83 21.51 12.94
N ASN A 17 14.55 21.15 12.77
CA ASN A 17 13.64 20.86 13.87
C ASN A 17 12.51 19.91 13.42
N PHE A 18 11.77 19.39 14.39
CA PHE A 18 10.65 18.47 14.14
C PHE A 18 9.54 19.08 13.27
N ALA A 19 9.30 20.39 13.36
CA ALA A 19 8.24 21.06 12.59
C ALA A 19 8.55 21.03 11.08
N ILE A 20 9.79 21.32 10.67
CA ILE A 20 10.22 21.24 9.26
C ILE A 20 10.10 19.79 8.75
N PHE A 21 10.49 18.81 9.57
CA PHE A 21 10.29 17.41 9.24
C PHE A 21 8.82 17.06 9.01
N VAL A 22 7.90 17.54 9.87
CA VAL A 22 6.45 17.32 9.70
C VAL A 22 5.94 17.99 8.41
N ILE A 23 6.37 19.22 8.13
CA ILE A 23 6.03 19.92 6.88
C ILE A 23 6.53 19.12 5.66
N ALA A 24 7.77 18.61 5.71
CA ALA A 24 8.32 17.74 4.69
C ALA A 24 7.41 16.53 4.45
N ARG A 25 6.95 15.85 5.51
CA ARG A 25 6.04 14.69 5.40
C ARG A 25 4.67 15.07 4.84
N PHE A 26 4.14 16.23 5.20
CA PHE A 26 2.87 16.75 4.69
C PHE A 26 2.95 17.01 3.17
N VAL A 27 3.96 17.75 2.72
CA VAL A 27 4.21 18.04 1.30
C VAL A 27 4.40 16.75 0.49
N GLY A 28 5.16 15.80 1.04
CA GLY A 28 5.37 14.50 0.41
C GLY A 28 4.07 13.70 0.32
N GLY A 29 3.26 13.71 1.37
CA GLY A 29 1.95 13.05 1.43
C GLY A 29 0.99 13.57 0.36
N LEU A 30 0.82 14.88 0.25
CA LEU A 30 0.00 15.52 -0.79
C LEU A 30 0.49 15.18 -2.21
N SER A 31 1.79 14.89 -2.34
CA SER A 31 2.44 14.61 -3.62
C SER A 31 2.46 13.13 -4.02
N LYS A 32 1.97 12.21 -3.17
CA LYS A 32 1.95 10.75 -3.40
C LYS A 32 0.81 10.24 -4.31
N GLY A 33 0.14 11.13 -5.06
CA GLY A 33 -0.83 10.75 -6.08
C GLY A 33 -0.23 10.07 -7.33
N ASN A 34 1.10 9.90 -7.38
CA ASN A 34 1.86 9.38 -8.53
C ASN A 34 1.45 7.94 -8.90
N ILE A 35 1.08 7.12 -7.92
CA ILE A 35 0.64 5.74 -8.17
C ILE A 35 -0.69 5.71 -8.91
N SER A 36 -1.68 6.49 -8.45
CA SER A 36 -2.98 6.59 -9.11
C SER A 36 -2.82 7.16 -10.52
N LEU A 37 -1.90 8.11 -10.69
CA LEU A 37 -1.55 8.66 -12.00
C LEU A 37 -0.89 7.62 -12.91
N ALA A 38 0.05 6.81 -12.40
CA ALA A 38 0.67 5.73 -13.17
C ALA A 38 -0.37 4.71 -13.67
N MET A 39 -1.35 4.36 -12.84
CA MET A 39 -2.47 3.51 -13.26
C MET A 39 -3.34 4.17 -14.34
N ALA A 40 -3.57 5.49 -14.24
CA ALA A 40 -4.29 6.25 -15.27
C ALA A 40 -3.51 6.29 -16.60
N ILE A 41 -2.21 6.59 -16.57
CA ILE A 41 -1.30 6.58 -17.72
C ILE A 41 -1.32 5.21 -18.41
N ILE A 42 -1.19 4.13 -17.63
CA ILE A 42 -1.26 2.76 -18.18
C ILE A 42 -2.62 2.53 -18.84
N THR A 43 -3.70 3.02 -18.24
CA THR A 43 -5.04 2.89 -18.82
C THR A 43 -5.15 3.63 -20.16
N ASP A 44 -4.55 4.83 -20.26
CA ASP A 44 -4.56 5.65 -21.48
C ASP A 44 -3.79 5.00 -22.64
N VAL A 45 -2.65 4.35 -22.36
CA VAL A 45 -1.76 3.79 -23.41
C VAL A 45 -1.98 2.30 -23.71
N SER A 46 -2.80 1.61 -22.91
CA SER A 46 -3.03 0.17 -23.07
C SER A 46 -4.41 -0.16 -23.60
N ASN A 47 -4.47 -1.22 -24.41
CA ASN A 47 -5.72 -1.81 -24.89
C ASN A 47 -6.21 -2.89 -23.91
N SER A 48 -7.46 -3.35 -24.05
CA SER A 48 -8.08 -4.35 -23.16
C SER A 48 -7.19 -5.58 -22.90
N LYS A 49 -6.50 -6.08 -23.94
CA LYS A 49 -5.59 -7.24 -23.84
C LYS A 49 -4.23 -6.95 -23.17
N SER A 50 -3.72 -5.71 -23.23
CA SER A 50 -2.38 -5.36 -22.70
C SER A 50 -2.44 -4.67 -21.34
N ARG A 51 -3.60 -4.11 -20.95
CA ARG A 51 -3.77 -3.37 -19.69
C ARG A 51 -3.47 -4.19 -18.45
N GLY A 52 -3.90 -5.45 -18.42
CA GLY A 52 -3.59 -6.36 -17.30
C GLY A 52 -2.08 -6.57 -17.11
N LYS A 53 -1.31 -6.62 -18.21
CA LYS A 53 0.16 -6.70 -18.14
C LYS A 53 0.76 -5.41 -17.57
N GLY A 54 0.25 -4.24 -17.98
CA GLY A 54 0.69 -2.94 -17.45
C GLY A 54 0.40 -2.79 -15.96
N MET A 55 -0.81 -3.12 -15.52
CA MET A 55 -1.20 -3.08 -14.10
C MET A 55 -0.34 -4.02 -13.24
N ALA A 56 0.01 -5.19 -13.77
CA ALA A 56 0.93 -6.12 -13.10
C ALA A 56 2.36 -5.56 -12.96
N LEU A 57 2.86 -4.80 -13.94
CA LEU A 57 4.19 -4.16 -13.85
C LEU A 57 4.25 -3.13 -12.72
N VAL A 58 3.17 -2.39 -12.47
CA VAL A 58 3.09 -1.48 -11.31
C VAL A 58 3.18 -2.26 -10.00
N GLY A 59 2.49 -3.40 -9.91
CA GLY A 59 2.60 -4.31 -8.76
C GLY A 59 4.04 -4.76 -8.52
N ILE A 60 4.75 -5.20 -9.57
CA ILE A 60 6.16 -5.60 -9.48
C ILE A 60 7.05 -4.43 -9.02
N ALA A 61 6.84 -3.23 -9.55
CA ALA A 61 7.58 -2.04 -9.14
C ALA A 61 7.40 -1.72 -7.65
N PHE A 62 6.18 -1.88 -7.12
CA PHE A 62 5.92 -1.77 -5.68
C PHE A 62 6.73 -2.78 -4.87
N SER A 63 6.68 -4.06 -5.24
CA SER A 63 7.35 -5.12 -4.50
C SER A 63 8.86 -4.94 -4.51
N LEU A 64 9.43 -4.52 -5.65
CA LEU A 64 10.84 -4.13 -5.73
C LEU A 64 11.17 -2.94 -4.82
N GLY A 65 10.31 -1.92 -4.77
CA GLY A 65 10.47 -0.80 -3.83
C GLY A 65 10.44 -1.24 -2.36
N PHE A 66 9.56 -2.19 -2.00
CA PHE A 66 9.49 -2.77 -0.65
C PHE A 66 10.65 -3.72 -0.33
N ILE A 67 11.34 -4.27 -1.32
CA ILE A 67 12.56 -5.06 -1.15
C ILE A 67 13.77 -4.15 -0.97
N VAL A 68 14.01 -3.28 -1.95
CA VAL A 68 15.22 -2.46 -2.05
C VAL A 68 15.21 -1.32 -1.03
N GLY A 69 14.05 -0.73 -0.76
CA GLY A 69 13.89 0.41 0.15
C GLY A 69 14.37 0.12 1.58
N PRO A 70 13.81 -0.88 2.28
CA PRO A 70 14.24 -1.24 3.63
C PRO A 70 15.71 -1.68 3.71
N MET A 71 16.24 -2.33 2.67
CA MET A 71 17.67 -2.69 2.61
C MET A 71 18.56 -1.44 2.61
N ILE A 72 18.27 -0.49 1.72
CA ILE A 72 19.00 0.78 1.66
C ILE A 72 18.85 1.55 2.98
N GLY A 73 17.64 1.60 3.54
CA GLY A 73 17.38 2.25 4.82
C GLY A 73 18.14 1.61 5.99
N ALA A 74 18.28 0.29 6.01
CA ALA A 74 19.05 -0.43 7.03
C ALA A 74 20.56 -0.20 6.89
N ILE A 75 21.06 -0.10 5.65
CA ILE A 75 22.44 0.30 5.37
C ILE A 75 22.70 1.70 5.93
N PHE A 76 21.82 2.68 5.64
CA PHE A 76 21.94 4.02 6.21
C PHE A 76 21.86 4.00 7.74
N SER A 77 20.94 3.25 8.35
CA SER A 77 20.84 3.12 9.82
C SER A 77 22.09 2.50 10.47
N LYS A 78 22.81 1.63 9.75
CA LYS A 78 24.06 1.03 10.22
C LYS A 78 25.23 2.02 10.20
N TYR A 79 25.33 2.81 9.14
CA TYR A 79 26.45 3.75 8.94
C TYR A 79 26.16 5.15 9.49
N SER A 80 24.90 5.46 9.84
CA SER A 80 24.55 6.72 10.48
C SER A 80 25.08 6.72 11.90
N ASP A 81 25.87 7.73 12.23
CA ASP A 81 26.15 8.03 13.63
C ASP A 81 24.88 8.57 14.29
N LYS A 82 24.21 7.73 15.09
CA LYS A 82 22.97 8.08 15.78
C LYS A 82 23.17 9.13 16.87
N SER A 83 24.41 9.38 17.28
CA SER A 83 24.75 10.44 18.23
C SER A 83 24.85 11.82 17.57
N SER A 84 24.97 11.87 16.23
CA SER A 84 24.92 13.12 15.49
C SER A 84 23.46 13.60 15.35
N PRO A 85 23.18 14.90 15.55
CA PRO A 85 21.85 15.46 15.31
C PRO A 85 21.41 15.29 13.84
N ASP A 86 22.35 15.15 12.90
CA ASP A 86 22.11 15.10 11.46
C ASP A 86 22.11 13.68 10.88
N TRP A 87 21.90 12.65 11.70
CA TRP A 87 21.89 11.24 11.27
C TRP A 87 20.95 10.95 10.08
N PHE A 88 19.91 11.78 9.90
CA PHE A 88 18.92 11.68 8.83
C PHE A 88 19.33 12.38 7.53
N TRP A 89 20.40 13.18 7.52
CA TRP A 89 20.79 13.98 6.36
C TRP A 89 21.17 13.12 5.16
N LEU A 90 21.99 12.09 5.37
CA LEU A 90 22.43 11.17 4.31
C LEU A 90 21.26 10.41 3.65
N PRO A 91 20.34 9.75 4.38
CA PRO A 91 19.19 9.12 3.74
C PRO A 91 18.25 10.13 3.08
N ALA A 92 18.10 11.35 3.63
CA ALA A 92 17.26 12.39 3.04
C ALA A 92 17.80 12.90 1.71
N THR A 93 19.11 13.20 1.64
CA THR A 93 19.78 13.66 0.41
C THR A 93 19.80 12.58 -0.66
N PHE A 94 20.05 11.31 -0.29
CA PHE A 94 19.96 10.19 -1.21
C PHE A 94 18.54 10.06 -1.82
N ALA A 95 17.50 10.15 -0.99
CA ALA A 95 16.12 10.11 -1.46
C ALA A 95 15.79 11.30 -2.39
N MET A 96 16.33 12.49 -2.09
CA MET A 96 16.19 13.67 -2.94
C MET A 96 16.86 13.46 -4.31
N CYS A 97 18.07 12.93 -4.36
CA CYS A 97 18.77 12.62 -5.61
C CYS A 97 18.00 11.59 -6.46
N LEU A 98 17.44 10.55 -5.83
CA LEU A 98 16.57 9.60 -6.53
C LEU A 98 15.30 10.26 -7.07
N ALA A 99 14.68 11.16 -6.31
CA ALA A 99 13.49 11.88 -6.77
C ALA A 99 13.79 12.83 -7.94
N LEU A 100 14.96 13.50 -7.93
CA LEU A 100 15.45 14.31 -9.05
C LEU A 100 15.74 13.46 -10.28
N ALA A 101 16.38 12.30 -10.10
CA ALA A 101 16.63 11.35 -11.18
C ALA A 101 15.31 10.86 -11.80
N ASP A 102 14.28 10.62 -10.99
CA ASP A 102 12.95 10.26 -11.48
C ASP A 102 12.28 11.42 -12.24
N ILE A 103 12.42 12.68 -11.80
CA ILE A 103 11.95 13.85 -12.58
C ILE A 103 12.63 13.89 -13.94
N LEU A 104 13.96 13.74 -13.98
CA LEU A 104 14.72 13.76 -15.21
C LEU A 104 14.31 12.61 -16.13
N PHE A 105 14.19 11.41 -15.59
CA PHE A 105 13.75 10.23 -16.32
C PHE A 105 12.35 10.44 -16.91
N LEU A 106 11.39 10.92 -16.13
CA LEU A 106 10.05 11.21 -16.64
C LEU A 106 10.07 12.36 -17.66
N GLY A 107 10.87 13.40 -17.46
CA GLY A 107 10.98 14.52 -18.40
C GLY A 107 11.54 14.11 -19.78
N VAL A 108 12.43 13.12 -19.82
CA VAL A 108 13.04 12.62 -21.07
C VAL A 108 12.20 11.52 -21.72
N PHE A 109 11.69 10.57 -20.93
CA PHE A 109 11.10 9.33 -21.46
C PHE A 109 9.57 9.28 -21.42
N LEU A 110 8.91 10.04 -20.54
CA LEU A 110 7.45 10.01 -20.46
C LEU A 110 6.84 10.92 -21.52
N GLN A 111 6.23 10.31 -22.53
CA GLN A 111 5.41 11.03 -23.50
C GLN A 111 4.04 11.36 -22.89
N GLU A 112 3.51 12.53 -23.25
CA GLU A 112 2.18 12.95 -22.82
C GLU A 112 1.10 11.98 -23.33
N THR A 113 0.37 11.37 -22.41
CA THR A 113 -0.66 10.38 -22.75
C THR A 113 -2.03 10.99 -22.94
N LEU A 114 -2.31 12.18 -22.36
CA LEU A 114 -3.62 12.81 -22.40
C LEU A 114 -3.68 13.94 -23.43
N PRO A 115 -4.49 13.80 -24.51
CA PRO A 115 -4.66 14.84 -25.52
C PRO A 115 -5.13 16.16 -24.92
N LYS A 116 -4.60 17.28 -25.42
CA LYS A 116 -4.92 18.64 -24.94
C LYS A 116 -6.43 18.91 -24.86
N LYS A 117 -7.21 18.37 -25.80
CA LYS A 117 -8.68 18.52 -25.88
C LYS A 117 -9.43 17.88 -24.70
N LYS A 118 -8.85 16.89 -24.02
CA LYS A 118 -9.45 16.18 -22.88
C LYS A 118 -9.00 16.71 -21.52
N ARG A 119 -8.15 17.75 -21.49
CA ARG A 119 -7.64 18.34 -20.24
C ARG A 119 -8.72 19.17 -19.54
N ALA A 120 -8.66 19.21 -18.22
CA ALA A 120 -9.54 20.08 -17.43
C ALA A 120 -9.29 21.55 -17.80
N LYS A 121 -10.37 22.27 -18.15
CA LYS A 121 -10.29 23.65 -18.67
C LYS A 121 -9.90 24.70 -17.61
N LYS A 122 -10.10 24.43 -16.31
CA LYS A 122 -9.75 25.34 -15.20
C LYS A 122 -9.31 24.58 -13.95
N VAL A 123 -8.10 24.85 -13.46
CA VAL A 123 -7.48 24.22 -12.28
C VAL A 123 -8.24 24.55 -10.98
N LEU A 124 -8.73 25.79 -10.84
CA LEU A 124 -9.50 26.24 -9.67
C LEU A 124 -10.82 25.47 -9.49
N ILE A 125 -11.51 25.15 -10.59
CA ILE A 125 -12.74 24.34 -10.54
C ILE A 125 -12.43 22.90 -10.14
N SER A 126 -11.29 22.35 -10.58
CA SER A 126 -10.83 21.03 -10.17
C SER A 126 -10.43 20.96 -8.68
N LEU A 127 -9.85 22.03 -8.11
CA LEU A 127 -9.52 22.12 -6.68
C LEU A 127 -10.76 22.21 -5.79
N SER A 128 -11.75 23.02 -6.18
CA SER A 128 -13.03 23.12 -5.47
C SER A 128 -13.78 21.78 -5.45
N ARG A 129 -13.77 21.05 -6.57
CA ARG A 129 -14.33 19.68 -6.61
C ARG A 129 -13.49 18.69 -5.80
N ALA A 130 -12.17 18.83 -5.77
CA ALA A 130 -11.31 17.98 -4.95
C ALA A 130 -11.65 18.07 -3.46
N LEU A 131 -12.00 19.27 -2.97
CA LEU A 131 -12.46 19.50 -1.59
C LEU A 131 -13.81 18.83 -1.30
N GLU A 132 -14.75 18.81 -2.24
CA GLU A 132 -16.00 18.03 -2.13
C GLU A 132 -15.75 16.51 -2.05
N TYR A 133 -14.63 16.02 -2.62
CA TYR A 133 -14.23 14.61 -2.54
C TYR A 133 -13.48 14.23 -1.25
N ILE A 134 -13.18 15.18 -0.36
CA ILE A 134 -12.57 14.91 0.96
C ILE A 134 -13.67 14.61 1.99
N ASN A 135 -14.51 13.62 1.69
CA ASN A 135 -15.41 13.06 2.69
C ASN A 135 -15.16 11.54 2.80
N PRO A 136 -14.68 11.04 3.94
CA PRO A 136 -14.46 9.60 4.10
C PRO A 136 -15.70 8.77 3.80
N THR A 137 -16.90 9.28 4.09
CA THR A 137 -18.16 8.57 3.84
C THR A 137 -18.46 8.42 2.35
N SER A 138 -18.07 9.37 1.50
CA SER A 138 -18.26 9.28 0.05
C SER A 138 -17.33 8.26 -0.60
N LEU A 139 -16.16 8.02 0.00
CA LEU A 139 -15.24 6.95 -0.42
C LEU A 139 -15.87 5.56 -0.23
N PHE A 140 -16.48 5.31 0.93
CA PHE A 140 -17.16 4.03 1.18
C PHE A 140 -18.41 3.83 0.32
N LYS A 141 -19.05 4.92 -0.12
CA LYS A 141 -20.23 4.86 -1.01
C LYS A 141 -19.87 4.82 -2.49
N PHE A 142 -18.61 5.10 -2.86
CA PHE A 142 -18.17 5.25 -4.25
C PHE A 142 -18.97 6.31 -5.03
N ASP A 143 -19.37 7.42 -4.38
CA ASP A 143 -20.27 8.44 -4.95
C ASP A 143 -19.74 9.12 -6.23
N ALA A 144 -18.41 9.15 -6.41
CA ALA A 144 -17.80 9.72 -7.60
C ALA A 144 -17.95 8.82 -8.85
N VAL A 145 -18.40 7.57 -8.70
CA VAL A 145 -18.61 6.62 -9.79
C VAL A 145 -20.09 6.65 -10.18
N LYS A 146 -20.39 7.04 -11.43
CA LYS A 146 -21.76 7.24 -11.92
C LYS A 146 -22.16 6.18 -12.94
N ASN A 147 -23.46 5.93 -13.12
CA ASN A 147 -23.98 5.06 -14.18
C ASN A 147 -23.54 3.58 -14.09
N LEU A 148 -23.39 3.04 -12.87
CA LEU A 148 -23.30 1.59 -12.65
C LEU A 148 -24.67 1.01 -12.30
N SER A 149 -24.86 -0.28 -12.56
CA SER A 149 -26.02 -0.97 -12.00
C SER A 149 -25.96 -0.95 -10.47
N THR A 150 -27.13 -0.98 -9.83
CA THR A 150 -27.23 -1.01 -8.36
C THR A 150 -26.46 -2.19 -7.76
N LYS A 151 -26.51 -3.36 -8.41
CA LYS A 151 -25.79 -4.57 -8.01
C LYS A 151 -24.26 -4.41 -8.09
N ASP A 152 -23.77 -3.77 -9.14
CA ASP A 152 -22.33 -3.52 -9.31
C ASP A 152 -21.81 -2.51 -8.29
N LEU A 153 -22.59 -1.46 -8.03
CA LEU A 153 -22.25 -0.45 -7.03
C LEU A 153 -22.23 -1.06 -5.63
N GLU A 154 -23.19 -1.91 -5.28
CA GLU A 154 -23.18 -2.63 -4.00
C GLU A 154 -21.98 -3.58 -3.87
N SER A 155 -21.66 -4.32 -4.93
CA SER A 155 -20.48 -5.19 -4.97
C SER A 155 -19.20 -4.39 -4.74
N LEU A 156 -19.09 -3.22 -5.38
CA LEU A 156 -17.96 -2.32 -5.23
C LEU A 156 -17.84 -1.76 -3.80
N LYS A 157 -18.95 -1.31 -3.20
CA LYS A 157 -19.00 -0.85 -1.80
C LYS A 157 -18.52 -1.94 -0.84
N ARG A 158 -19.01 -3.18 -1.02
CA ARG A 158 -18.60 -4.35 -0.20
C ARG A 158 -17.11 -4.64 -0.38
N LEU A 159 -16.60 -4.68 -1.61
CA LEU A 159 -15.18 -4.89 -1.87
C LEU A 159 -14.29 -3.81 -1.24
N GLY A 160 -14.71 -2.54 -1.34
CA GLY A 160 -14.01 -1.42 -0.71
C GLY A 160 -13.98 -1.53 0.81
N PHE A 161 -15.09 -1.89 1.43
CA PHE A 161 -15.18 -2.10 2.87
C PHE A 161 -14.34 -3.28 3.36
N ILE A 162 -14.41 -4.43 2.68
CA ILE A 162 -13.58 -5.62 2.97
C ILE A 162 -12.09 -5.23 2.90
N TYR A 163 -11.69 -4.52 1.84
CA TYR A 163 -10.32 -4.10 1.65
C TYR A 163 -9.85 -3.11 2.72
N PHE A 164 -10.72 -2.18 3.13
CA PHE A 164 -10.46 -1.26 4.24
C PHE A 164 -10.22 -2.03 5.55
N VAL A 165 -11.14 -2.91 5.95
CA VAL A 165 -11.02 -3.67 7.21
C VAL A 165 -9.79 -4.57 7.19
N TYR A 166 -9.56 -5.27 6.07
CA TYR A 166 -8.36 -6.07 5.87
C TYR A 166 -7.09 -5.23 6.09
N LEU A 167 -6.92 -4.12 5.34
CA LEU A 167 -5.71 -3.30 5.45
C LEU A 167 -5.59 -2.59 6.79
N PHE A 168 -6.70 -2.26 7.44
CA PHE A 168 -6.69 -1.58 8.73
C PHE A 168 -6.04 -2.48 9.79
N ILE A 169 -6.51 -3.73 9.90
CA ILE A 169 -5.95 -4.70 10.85
C ILE A 169 -4.53 -5.11 10.41
N TYR A 170 -4.37 -5.51 9.15
CA TYR A 170 -3.10 -5.95 8.57
C TYR A 170 -1.97 -4.94 8.82
N SER A 171 -2.21 -3.66 8.49
CA SER A 171 -1.16 -2.64 8.53
C SER A 171 -0.79 -2.26 9.96
N GLY A 172 -1.76 -2.33 10.88
CA GLY A 172 -1.49 -2.14 12.28
C GLY A 172 -0.59 -3.24 12.85
N LEU A 173 -0.96 -4.51 12.59
CA LEU A 173 -0.15 -5.65 13.02
C LEU A 173 1.23 -5.62 12.36
N GLU A 174 1.32 -5.44 11.04
CA GLU A 174 2.57 -5.31 10.28
C GLU A 174 3.50 -4.25 10.87
N PHE A 175 2.97 -3.05 11.18
CA PHE A 175 3.75 -1.97 11.77
C PHE A 175 4.33 -2.36 13.13
N THR A 176 3.50 -2.94 13.99
CA THR A 176 3.91 -3.35 15.35
C THR A 176 4.84 -4.57 15.37
N VAL A 177 5.04 -5.29 14.25
CA VAL A 177 6.03 -6.38 14.18
C VAL A 177 7.43 -5.85 14.42
N THR A 178 7.73 -4.61 14.04
CA THR A 178 9.01 -3.96 14.32
C THR A 178 9.30 -3.87 15.82
N PHE A 179 8.30 -3.48 16.62
CA PHE A 179 8.39 -3.45 18.08
C PHE A 179 8.50 -4.85 18.67
N LEU A 180 7.73 -5.82 18.16
CA LEU A 180 7.84 -7.22 18.58
C LEU A 180 9.26 -7.76 18.37
N MET A 181 9.83 -7.54 17.17
CA MET A 181 11.18 -7.97 16.81
C MET A 181 12.23 -7.37 17.75
N TYR A 182 12.14 -6.07 18.02
CA TYR A 182 13.05 -5.38 18.90
C TYR A 182 12.94 -5.87 20.36
N HIS A 183 11.73 -5.81 20.94
CA HIS A 183 11.54 -6.08 22.37
C HIS A 183 11.61 -7.56 22.74
N LYS A 184 11.14 -8.46 21.88
CA LYS A 184 11.08 -9.90 22.19
C LYS A 184 12.34 -10.66 21.75
N PHE A 185 12.94 -10.26 20.63
CA PHE A 185 14.05 -10.99 20.03
C PHE A 185 15.38 -10.22 20.02
N GLY A 186 15.40 -8.97 20.49
CA GLY A 186 16.59 -8.12 20.47
C GLY A 186 17.07 -7.78 19.05
N PHE A 187 16.19 -7.88 18.05
CA PHE A 187 16.58 -7.69 16.65
C PHE A 187 17.03 -6.26 16.38
N THR A 188 18.22 -6.13 15.80
CA THR A 188 18.75 -4.87 15.30
C THR A 188 17.98 -4.42 14.05
N SER A 189 18.16 -3.17 13.61
CA SER A 189 17.55 -2.67 12.38
C SER A 189 17.91 -3.51 11.14
N ILE A 190 19.11 -4.10 11.12
CA ILE A 190 19.55 -4.98 10.03
C ILE A 190 18.77 -6.30 10.06
N ASP A 191 18.53 -6.87 11.24
CA ASP A 191 17.80 -8.13 11.36
C ASP A 191 16.32 -7.95 11.00
N GLN A 192 15.73 -6.84 11.41
CA GLN A 192 14.38 -6.46 10.97
C GLN A 192 14.33 -6.29 9.45
N ALA A 193 15.35 -5.67 8.85
CA ALA A 193 15.44 -5.53 7.40
C ALA A 193 15.59 -6.88 6.68
N LYS A 194 16.32 -7.86 7.25
CA LYS A 194 16.39 -9.23 6.71
C LYS A 194 15.00 -9.89 6.71
N VAL A 195 14.22 -9.74 7.78
CA VAL A 195 12.84 -10.27 7.83
C VAL A 195 11.99 -9.65 6.72
N PHE A 196 11.93 -8.32 6.63
CA PHE A 196 11.14 -7.66 5.57
C PHE A 196 11.67 -7.95 4.16
N LEU A 197 12.97 -8.13 3.99
CA LEU A 197 13.57 -8.56 2.74
C LEU A 197 13.05 -9.94 2.32
N THR A 198 13.07 -10.92 3.24
CA THR A 198 12.53 -12.26 2.94
C THR A 198 11.04 -12.21 2.60
N THR A 199 10.24 -11.46 3.36
CA THR A 199 8.82 -11.22 3.07
C THR A 199 8.63 -10.58 1.69
N GLY A 200 9.39 -9.53 1.37
CA GLY A 200 9.32 -8.82 0.10
C GLY A 200 9.68 -9.70 -1.09
N ILE A 201 10.75 -10.51 -0.98
CA ILE A 201 11.16 -11.46 -2.03
C ILE A 201 10.05 -12.49 -2.29
N VAL A 202 9.48 -13.09 -1.23
CA VAL A 202 8.38 -14.04 -1.38
C VAL A 202 7.17 -13.37 -2.06
N MET A 203 6.81 -12.15 -1.64
CA MET A 203 5.73 -11.39 -2.27
C MET A 203 6.00 -11.12 -3.76
N ALA A 204 7.20 -10.66 -4.11
CA ALA A 204 7.57 -10.35 -5.48
C ALA A 204 7.59 -11.59 -6.38
N LEU A 205 8.13 -12.71 -5.88
CA LEU A 205 8.14 -13.98 -6.60
C LEU A 205 6.71 -14.45 -6.86
N LEU A 206 5.84 -14.47 -5.84
CA LEU A 206 4.47 -14.94 -6.00
C LEU A 206 3.64 -14.01 -6.88
N GLN A 207 3.76 -12.70 -6.72
CA GLN A 207 3.06 -11.71 -7.55
C GLN A 207 3.52 -11.75 -9.00
N GLY A 208 4.83 -11.87 -9.24
CA GLY A 208 5.44 -11.92 -10.57
C GLY A 208 5.19 -13.23 -11.33
N SER A 209 5.07 -14.35 -10.62
CA SER A 209 4.92 -15.70 -11.20
C SER A 209 3.47 -16.22 -11.14
N VAL A 210 2.99 -16.55 -9.94
CA VAL A 210 1.73 -17.27 -9.72
C VAL A 210 0.53 -16.35 -9.91
N VAL A 211 0.50 -15.22 -9.18
CA VAL A 211 -0.68 -14.34 -9.16
C VAL A 211 -0.88 -13.66 -10.51
N ARG A 212 0.20 -13.30 -11.21
CA ARG A 212 0.15 -12.75 -12.57
C ARG A 212 -0.51 -13.69 -13.59
N ARG A 213 -0.37 -15.00 -13.40
CA ARG A 213 -0.92 -16.03 -14.30
C ARG A 213 -2.27 -16.58 -13.81
N LEU A 214 -2.83 -16.01 -12.74
CA LEU A 214 -4.05 -16.51 -12.12
C LEU A 214 -5.25 -16.29 -13.05
N PRO A 215 -6.00 -17.35 -13.43
CA PRO A 215 -7.21 -17.21 -14.24
C PRO A 215 -8.28 -16.39 -13.52
N GLU A 216 -9.05 -15.61 -14.28
CA GLU A 216 -10.08 -14.72 -13.72
C GLU A 216 -11.12 -15.45 -12.83
N ARG A 217 -11.48 -16.68 -13.20
CA ARG A 217 -12.43 -17.51 -12.44
C ARG A 217 -11.91 -17.91 -11.05
N LEU A 218 -10.59 -17.88 -10.83
CA LEU A 218 -9.96 -18.23 -9.57
C LEU A 218 -9.64 -17.01 -8.71
N THR A 219 -9.67 -15.79 -9.27
CA THR A 219 -9.29 -14.55 -8.56
C THR A 219 -10.03 -14.37 -7.24
N LYS A 220 -11.36 -14.55 -7.21
CA LYS A 220 -12.15 -14.46 -5.97
C LYS A 220 -11.75 -15.56 -4.97
N LYS A 221 -11.63 -16.81 -5.42
CA LYS A 221 -11.25 -17.94 -4.57
C LYS A 221 -9.87 -17.74 -3.95
N SER A 222 -8.89 -17.27 -4.73
CA SER A 222 -7.54 -16.99 -4.25
C SER A 222 -7.50 -15.80 -3.29
N ALA A 223 -8.32 -14.76 -3.49
CA ALA A 223 -8.44 -13.67 -2.52
C ALA A 223 -8.97 -14.18 -1.16
N VAL A 224 -10.02 -15.01 -1.19
CA VAL A 224 -10.60 -15.61 0.02
C VAL A 224 -9.59 -16.52 0.73
N LEU A 225 -8.90 -17.40 0.00
CA LEU A 225 -7.86 -18.26 0.57
C LEU A 225 -6.71 -17.44 1.17
N GLY A 226 -6.29 -16.36 0.49
CA GLY A 226 -5.29 -15.44 1.01
C GLY A 226 -5.75 -14.78 2.32
N LEU A 227 -7.00 -14.34 2.40
CA LEU A 227 -7.59 -13.78 3.62
C LEU A 227 -7.64 -14.82 4.75
N TYR A 228 -8.00 -16.07 4.46
CA TYR A 228 -7.93 -17.13 5.48
C TYR A 228 -6.51 -17.44 5.94
N LEU A 229 -5.53 -17.40 5.03
CA LEU A 229 -4.13 -17.67 5.34
C LEU A 229 -3.51 -16.62 6.27
N ILE A 230 -4.02 -15.38 6.28
CA ILE A 230 -3.48 -14.33 7.13
C ILE A 230 -3.78 -14.54 8.62
N VAL A 231 -4.88 -15.26 8.92
CA VAL A 231 -5.31 -15.54 10.28
C VAL A 231 -4.27 -16.37 11.04
N PRO A 232 -3.90 -17.59 10.57
CA PRO A 232 -2.84 -18.36 11.23
C PRO A 232 -1.49 -17.68 11.13
N SER A 233 -1.22 -16.86 10.10
CA SER A 233 0.02 -16.08 10.00
C SER A 233 0.24 -15.19 11.23
N PHE A 234 -0.73 -14.33 11.57
CA PHE A 234 -0.58 -13.44 12.72
C PHE A 234 -0.70 -14.16 14.07
N ILE A 235 -1.46 -15.26 14.15
CA ILE A 235 -1.46 -16.12 15.34
C ILE A 235 -0.06 -16.71 15.58
N VAL A 236 0.59 -17.23 14.53
CA VAL A 236 1.97 -17.73 14.61
C VAL A 236 2.95 -16.62 15.01
N VAL A 237 2.80 -15.39 14.49
CA VAL A 237 3.62 -14.24 14.91
C VAL A 237 3.41 -13.90 16.39
N GLY A 238 2.16 -13.89 16.87
CA GLY A 238 1.84 -13.63 18.27
C GLY A 238 2.40 -14.68 19.24
N LEU A 239 2.41 -15.93 18.82
CA LEU A 239 2.92 -17.07 19.60
C LEU A 239 4.42 -17.32 19.41
N ALA A 240 5.09 -16.60 18.52
CA ALA A 240 6.48 -16.85 18.17
C ALA A 240 7.41 -16.68 19.38
N GLN A 241 8.09 -17.75 19.79
CA GLN A 241 9.12 -17.72 20.84
C GLN A 241 10.54 -17.80 20.27
N THR A 242 10.68 -18.20 19.00
CA THR A 242 11.96 -18.28 18.30
C THR A 242 11.93 -17.45 17.03
N ALA A 243 13.10 -17.00 16.57
CA ALA A 243 13.23 -16.31 15.28
C ALA A 243 12.62 -17.12 14.14
N SER A 244 12.86 -18.44 14.09
CA SER A 244 12.31 -19.33 13.05
C SER A 244 10.78 -19.32 13.00
N THR A 245 10.12 -19.34 14.16
CA THR A 245 8.65 -19.23 14.22
C THR A 245 8.14 -17.87 13.73
N LEU A 246 8.87 -16.79 14.02
CA LEU A 246 8.55 -15.46 13.50
C LEU A 246 8.69 -15.42 11.96
N TYR A 247 9.80 -15.94 11.42
CA TYR A 247 10.01 -16.02 9.97
C TYR A 247 8.92 -16.84 9.28
N LEU A 248 8.50 -17.97 9.86
CA LEU A 248 7.38 -18.76 9.35
C LEU A 248 6.09 -17.91 9.28
N GLY A 249 5.75 -17.21 10.35
CA GLY A 249 4.60 -16.30 10.39
C GLY A 249 4.68 -15.21 9.32
N MET A 250 5.85 -14.60 9.14
CA MET A 250 6.12 -13.54 8.17
C MET A 250 6.15 -14.04 6.70
N ILE A 251 6.48 -15.31 6.45
CA ILE A 251 6.37 -15.94 5.14
C ILE A 251 4.91 -16.24 4.81
N LEU A 252 4.13 -16.76 5.77
CA LEU A 252 2.68 -16.96 5.58
C LEU A 252 1.97 -15.63 5.29
N PHE A 253 2.36 -14.59 6.00
CA PHE A 253 1.94 -13.20 5.77
C PHE A 253 2.27 -12.74 4.34
N ALA A 254 3.51 -12.98 3.88
CA ALA A 254 3.96 -12.64 2.54
C ALA A 254 3.09 -13.31 1.47
N ILE A 255 2.85 -14.62 1.63
CA ILE A 255 2.00 -15.40 0.72
C ILE A 255 0.59 -14.81 0.69
N SER A 256 -0.03 -14.64 1.86
CA SER A 256 -1.39 -14.06 1.95
C SER A 256 -1.50 -12.73 1.22
N THR A 257 -0.62 -11.78 1.56
CA THR A 257 -0.68 -10.41 1.04
C THR A 257 -0.43 -10.33 -0.46
N ALA A 258 0.45 -11.20 -0.99
CA ALA A 258 0.69 -11.33 -2.41
C ALA A 258 -0.60 -11.61 -3.20
N PHE A 259 -1.45 -12.51 -2.69
CA PHE A 259 -2.73 -12.85 -3.29
C PHE A 259 -3.80 -11.79 -3.00
N VAL A 260 -4.01 -11.40 -1.74
CA VAL A 260 -5.14 -10.54 -1.35
C VAL A 260 -5.09 -9.18 -2.06
N VAL A 261 -3.97 -8.45 -1.99
CA VAL A 261 -3.89 -7.10 -2.56
C VAL A 261 -4.10 -7.12 -4.07
N THR A 262 -3.46 -8.06 -4.76
CA THR A 262 -3.52 -8.17 -6.22
C THR A 262 -4.89 -8.66 -6.70
N CYS A 263 -5.44 -9.69 -6.05
CA CYS A 263 -6.74 -10.25 -6.42
C CYS A 263 -7.87 -9.27 -6.13
N MET A 264 -7.86 -8.60 -4.97
CA MET A 264 -8.87 -7.58 -4.65
C MET A 264 -8.79 -6.40 -5.62
N THR A 265 -7.59 -5.91 -5.95
CA THR A 265 -7.42 -4.86 -6.97
C THR A 265 -7.96 -5.31 -8.33
N THR A 266 -7.72 -6.58 -8.71
CA THR A 266 -8.22 -7.16 -9.96
C THR A 266 -9.75 -7.24 -9.97
N LEU A 267 -10.37 -7.74 -8.90
CA LEU A 267 -11.83 -7.80 -8.75
C LEU A 267 -12.45 -6.40 -8.85
N THR A 268 -11.87 -5.42 -8.13
CA THR A 268 -12.33 -4.03 -8.17
C THR A 268 -12.18 -3.41 -9.56
N SER A 269 -11.12 -3.72 -10.30
CA SER A 269 -10.88 -3.19 -11.66
C SER A 269 -11.89 -3.66 -12.71
N LYS A 270 -12.72 -4.67 -12.40
CA LYS A 270 -13.81 -5.14 -13.28
C LYS A 270 -14.99 -4.16 -13.29
N TYR A 271 -15.16 -3.41 -12.21
CA TYR A 271 -16.24 -2.44 -12.06
C TYR A 271 -15.90 -1.09 -12.69
N GLY A 272 -16.96 -0.40 -13.11
CA GLY A 272 -16.88 0.92 -13.72
C GLY A 272 -16.60 0.87 -15.22
N ASN A 273 -17.14 1.88 -15.91
CA ASN A 273 -16.92 2.06 -17.34
C ASN A 273 -15.46 2.36 -17.65
N PHE A 274 -15.08 2.24 -18.92
CA PHE A 274 -13.70 2.42 -19.37
C PHE A 274 -13.07 3.76 -18.95
N ASP A 275 -13.87 4.82 -18.87
CA ASP A 275 -13.51 6.18 -18.45
C ASP A 275 -13.48 6.36 -16.91
N GLN A 276 -14.05 5.42 -16.15
CA GLN A 276 -14.20 5.52 -14.70
C GLN A 276 -13.23 4.61 -13.92
N LYS A 277 -12.50 3.71 -14.59
CA LYS A 277 -11.58 2.77 -13.91
C LYS A 277 -10.53 3.45 -13.04
N GLY A 278 -10.00 4.59 -13.50
CA GLY A 278 -9.06 5.41 -12.72
C GLY A 278 -9.69 5.92 -11.42
N THR A 279 -10.95 6.37 -11.48
CA THR A 279 -11.73 6.82 -10.31
C THR A 279 -12.01 5.67 -9.36
N VAL A 280 -12.48 4.52 -9.86
CA VAL A 280 -12.77 3.32 -9.07
C VAL A 280 -11.53 2.85 -8.31
N LEU A 281 -10.41 2.68 -9.01
CA LEU A 281 -9.15 2.25 -8.39
C LEU A 281 -8.57 3.35 -7.49
N GLY A 282 -8.78 4.62 -7.83
CA GLY A 282 -8.40 5.77 -7.00
C GLY A 282 -9.09 5.72 -5.62
N ILE A 283 -10.42 5.59 -5.59
CA ILE A 283 -11.20 5.45 -4.35
C ILE A 283 -10.75 4.21 -3.57
N PHE A 284 -10.58 3.08 -4.25
CA PHE A 284 -10.11 1.84 -3.64
C PHE A 284 -8.74 2.00 -2.95
N ARG A 285 -7.81 2.72 -3.58
CA ARG A 285 -6.51 3.03 -2.99
C ARG A 285 -6.61 4.05 -1.86
N SER A 286 -7.50 5.04 -1.95
CA SER A 286 -7.78 5.99 -0.87
C SER A 286 -8.32 5.31 0.38
N LEU A 287 -9.23 4.34 0.24
CA LEU A 287 -9.68 3.50 1.36
C LEU A 287 -8.51 2.75 2.00
N GLY A 288 -7.63 2.16 1.20
CA GLY A 288 -6.43 1.52 1.71
C GLY A 288 -5.43 2.47 2.37
N ALA A 289 -5.35 3.72 1.92
CA ALA A 289 -4.51 4.75 2.55
C ALA A 289 -5.09 5.18 3.91
N LEU A 290 -6.41 5.38 3.99
CA LEU A 290 -7.11 5.66 5.24
C LEU A 290 -6.93 4.53 6.26
N ALA A 291 -7.06 3.27 5.80
CA ALA A 291 -6.82 2.10 6.62
C ALA A 291 -5.39 2.07 7.20
N ARG A 292 -4.37 2.36 6.38
CA ARG A 292 -2.96 2.43 6.82
C ARG A 292 -2.62 3.64 7.69
N ALA A 293 -3.42 4.70 7.64
CA ALA A 293 -3.24 5.84 8.53
C ALA A 293 -3.73 5.51 9.95
N LEU A 294 -4.88 4.82 10.06
CA LEU A 294 -5.52 4.54 11.34
C LEU A 294 -5.07 3.22 11.98
N GLY A 295 -4.77 2.20 11.19
CA GLY A 295 -4.42 0.85 11.64
C GLY A 295 -3.23 0.82 12.62
N PRO A 296 -2.07 1.40 12.27
CA PRO A 296 -0.91 1.49 13.16
C PRO A 296 -1.18 2.15 14.50
N ILE A 297 -2.05 3.17 14.54
CA ILE A 297 -2.40 3.87 15.78
C ILE A 297 -3.13 2.90 16.73
N VAL A 298 -4.19 2.26 16.23
CA VAL A 298 -5.02 1.36 17.03
C VAL A 298 -4.25 0.10 17.44
N ALA A 299 -3.49 -0.50 16.52
CA ALA A 299 -2.69 -1.67 16.84
C ALA A 299 -1.55 -1.36 17.81
N SER A 300 -0.91 -0.19 17.72
CA SER A 300 0.10 0.22 18.70
C SER A 300 -0.50 0.42 20.08
N MET A 301 -1.68 1.06 20.18
CA MET A 301 -2.39 1.19 21.46
C MET A 301 -2.70 -0.18 22.06
N ALA A 302 -3.22 -1.12 21.28
CA ALA A 302 -3.45 -2.49 21.73
C ALA A 302 -2.14 -3.18 22.17
N PHE A 303 -1.10 -3.12 21.34
CA PHE A 303 0.20 -3.74 21.60
C PHE A 303 0.77 -3.34 22.95
N TRP A 304 0.71 -2.06 23.29
CA TRP A 304 1.24 -1.51 24.54
C TRP A 304 0.28 -1.64 25.73
N SER A 305 -1.03 -1.74 25.50
CA SER A 305 -2.02 -1.79 26.59
C SER A 305 -2.36 -3.22 27.04
N ILE A 306 -2.51 -4.15 26.10
CA ILE A 306 -2.92 -5.54 26.37
C ILE A 306 -1.81 -6.56 26.07
N GLY A 307 -0.66 -6.09 25.58
CA GLY A 307 0.50 -6.91 25.27
C GLY A 307 0.51 -7.44 23.83
N SER A 308 1.71 -7.83 23.39
CA SER A 308 1.97 -8.21 22.01
C SER A 308 1.21 -9.48 21.59
N SER A 309 1.34 -10.57 22.35
CA SER A 309 0.70 -11.86 22.01
C SER A 309 -0.81 -11.73 21.83
N PHE A 310 -1.51 -11.06 22.76
CA PHE A 310 -2.95 -10.83 22.66
C PHE A 310 -3.32 -9.98 21.46
N THR A 311 -2.55 -8.92 21.19
CA THR A 311 -2.79 -8.03 20.03
C THR A 311 -2.74 -8.79 18.71
N TYR A 312 -1.73 -9.66 18.52
CA TYR A 312 -1.61 -10.45 17.30
C TYR A 312 -2.66 -11.56 17.18
N ILE A 313 -3.00 -12.25 18.28
CA ILE A 313 -4.01 -13.32 18.26
C ILE A 313 -5.39 -12.73 17.99
N ILE A 314 -5.79 -11.68 18.72
CA ILE A 314 -7.08 -11.01 18.54
C ILE A 314 -7.14 -10.39 17.14
N GLY A 315 -6.10 -9.66 16.72
CA GLY A 315 -6.04 -9.08 15.39
C GLY A 315 -6.11 -10.14 14.27
N GLY A 316 -5.42 -11.28 14.45
CA GLY A 316 -5.52 -12.43 13.57
C GLY A 316 -6.94 -12.99 13.48
N ILE A 317 -7.61 -13.20 14.61
CA ILE A 317 -9.00 -13.66 14.66
C ILE A 317 -9.96 -12.65 14.00
N CYS A 318 -9.77 -11.35 14.24
CA CYS A 318 -10.58 -10.29 13.61
C CYS A 318 -10.47 -10.30 12.07
N LEU A 319 -9.38 -10.81 11.49
CA LEU A 319 -9.23 -10.98 10.03
C LEU A 319 -10.12 -12.10 9.47
N LEU A 320 -10.78 -12.93 10.30
CA LEU A 320 -11.85 -13.82 9.84
C LEU A 320 -13.06 -13.04 9.31
N TYR A 321 -13.35 -11.86 9.85
CA TYR A 321 -14.48 -11.04 9.41
C TYR A 321 -14.41 -10.66 7.92
N PRO A 322 -13.35 -10.01 7.41
CA PRO A 322 -13.23 -9.75 5.97
C PRO A 322 -13.13 -11.04 5.14
N SER A 323 -12.58 -12.13 5.69
CA SER A 323 -12.50 -13.44 5.02
C SER A 323 -13.89 -14.02 4.73
N LEU A 324 -14.74 -14.11 5.75
CA LEU A 324 -16.11 -14.61 5.67
C LEU A 324 -16.97 -13.68 4.79
N LEU A 325 -16.83 -12.37 4.97
CA LEU A 325 -17.60 -11.39 4.21
C LEU A 325 -17.31 -11.51 2.71
N LEU A 326 -16.06 -11.69 2.29
CA LEU A 326 -15.72 -11.90 0.88
C LEU A 326 -16.21 -13.24 0.34
N GLN A 327 -16.16 -14.31 1.14
CA GLN A 327 -16.64 -15.63 0.76
C GLN A 327 -18.14 -15.58 0.39
N PHE A 328 -18.96 -15.03 1.27
CA PHE A 328 -20.42 -14.95 1.10
C PHE A 328 -20.88 -13.83 0.17
N THR A 329 -20.02 -12.88 -0.19
CA THR A 329 -20.37 -11.83 -1.14
C THR A 329 -20.53 -12.40 -2.55
N VAL A 330 -21.75 -12.41 -3.08
CA VAL A 330 -21.99 -12.69 -4.50
C VAL A 330 -21.57 -11.45 -5.30
N LEU A 331 -20.53 -11.59 -6.10
CA LEU A 331 -20.09 -10.54 -7.02
C LEU A 331 -20.87 -10.71 -8.32
N SER A 332 -21.33 -9.60 -8.88
CA SER A 332 -21.89 -9.53 -10.24
C SER A 332 -20.84 -9.85 -11.31
#